data_AF-A0AAD5PHD2-F1
#
_entry.id   AF-A0AAD5PHD2-F1
#
_cell.length_a   1.000
_cell.length_b   1.000
_cell.length_c   1.000
_cell.angle_alpha   90.00
_cell.angle_beta   90.00
_cell.angle_gamma   90.00
#
_symmetry.space_group_name_H-M   'P 1'
#
loop_
_entity.id
_entity.type
_entity.pdbx_description
1 polymer ?
#
loop_
_entity_poly.entity_id
_entity_poly.type
_entity_poly.pdbx_seq_one_letter_code
_entity_poly.pdbx_strand_id
1 'polypeptide(L)'
;MTPDNGGGSEKTEQPPGITSPSPVYSNNKSPDHLTGAQVSSSSSPPPIHTRSASIDIPPLPQHPENDEEKPKIKKKPNKGRFFVRVWQMIAAIGAFGFQMGATPYSGHEMPFSRVGLLYYVYAICWFSFLWSLFNIYVYLTRRFGQAGKIKRPVSILMDCFLAALFGVGTFYEFAMYKCPPGTYDGWCNFFNTGLFFCVSLFLTYVIQTLWDVFGGMACLRRK
;
A
#
# COMPACT_ATOMS: atom_id res chain seq x y z
N MET A 1 -4.43 28.63 -59.52
CA MET A 1 -5.75 28.66 -58.84
C MET A 1 -6.72 27.81 -59.63
N THR A 2 -6.80 26.52 -59.28
CA THR A 2 -8.00 25.67 -59.22
C THR A 2 -7.55 24.40 -58.49
N PRO A 3 -8.26 23.95 -57.44
CA PRO A 3 -7.88 22.77 -56.68
C PRO A 3 -8.51 21.53 -57.31
N ASP A 4 -7.78 20.41 -57.35
CA ASP A 4 -8.36 19.12 -57.66
C ASP A 4 -8.40 18.25 -56.39
N ASN A 5 -9.64 17.94 -56.02
CA ASN A 5 -10.06 17.17 -54.85
C ASN A 5 -10.01 15.68 -55.21
N GLY A 6 -8.99 14.98 -54.75
CA GLY A 6 -8.88 13.52 -54.89
C GLY A 6 -9.30 12.80 -53.62
N GLY A 7 -10.62 12.65 -53.42
CA GLY A 7 -11.19 11.77 -52.39
C GLY A 7 -11.07 10.30 -52.81
N GLY A 8 -10.39 9.50 -51.99
CA GLY A 8 -10.33 8.05 -52.10
C GLY A 8 -10.78 7.41 -50.79
N SER A 9 -12.00 6.89 -50.77
CA SER A 9 -12.55 6.06 -49.69
C SER A 9 -11.69 4.82 -49.47
N GLU A 10 -11.06 4.71 -48.31
CA GLU A 10 -10.43 3.47 -47.87
C GLU A 10 -11.47 2.61 -47.14
N LYS A 11 -11.70 1.43 -47.72
CA LYS A 11 -12.70 0.44 -47.36
C LYS A 11 -12.18 -0.35 -46.16
N THR A 12 -12.77 -0.15 -44.99
CA THR A 12 -12.48 -0.95 -43.79
C THR A 12 -12.95 -2.40 -44.00
N GLU A 13 -12.01 -3.31 -44.27
CA GLU A 13 -12.22 -4.75 -44.11
C GLU A 13 -12.21 -5.08 -42.61
N GLN A 14 -13.34 -5.57 -42.14
CA GLN A 14 -13.56 -6.08 -40.79
C GLN A 14 -13.17 -7.57 -40.76
N PRO A 15 -12.23 -8.02 -39.92
CA PRO A 15 -11.96 -9.44 -39.78
C PRO A 15 -13.08 -10.15 -38.97
N PRO A 16 -13.43 -11.39 -39.34
CA PRO A 16 -14.51 -12.16 -38.72
C PRO A 16 -14.10 -12.70 -37.34
N GLY A 17 -15.11 -12.83 -36.48
CA GLY A 17 -14.96 -13.18 -35.07
C GLY A 17 -14.32 -14.53 -34.80
N ILE A 18 -13.62 -14.60 -33.66
CA ILE A 18 -13.22 -15.86 -33.04
C ILE A 18 -13.88 -15.96 -31.67
N THR A 19 -14.66 -17.03 -31.60
CA THR A 19 -15.51 -17.56 -30.55
C THR A 19 -14.80 -17.72 -29.21
N SER A 20 -15.45 -17.26 -28.13
CA SER A 20 -15.17 -17.68 -26.75
C SER A 20 -15.35 -19.19 -26.57
N PRO A 21 -14.58 -19.80 -25.67
CA PRO A 21 -15.23 -20.60 -24.63
C PRO A 21 -14.84 -20.19 -23.21
N SER A 22 -15.89 -20.13 -22.39
CA SER A 22 -15.98 -19.96 -20.94
C SER A 22 -15.18 -21.00 -20.12
N PRO A 23 -15.03 -20.75 -18.80
CA PRO A 23 -14.00 -21.39 -17.97
C PRO A 23 -14.43 -22.76 -17.44
N VAL A 24 -13.45 -23.67 -17.33
CA VAL A 24 -13.61 -24.95 -16.62
C VAL A 24 -13.37 -24.71 -15.13
N TYR A 25 -14.46 -24.74 -14.36
CA TYR A 25 -14.47 -24.95 -12.91
C TYR A 25 -13.91 -26.34 -12.59
N SER A 26 -12.94 -26.42 -11.69
CA SER A 26 -12.60 -27.69 -11.03
C SER A 26 -12.75 -27.52 -9.53
N ASN A 27 -13.89 -28.01 -9.03
CA ASN A 27 -14.17 -28.27 -7.62
C ASN A 27 -13.72 -29.69 -7.29
N ASN A 28 -12.82 -29.85 -6.32
CA ASN A 28 -12.66 -31.07 -5.53
C ASN A 28 -12.50 -30.60 -4.06
N LYS A 29 -13.45 -30.85 -3.14
CA LYS A 29 -13.73 -32.10 -2.39
C LYS A 29 -12.45 -32.64 -1.72
N SER A 30 -12.34 -32.94 -0.43
CA SER A 30 -13.25 -33.08 0.73
C SER A 30 -12.35 -33.20 2.01
N PRO A 31 -12.86 -33.57 3.22
CA PRO A 31 -12.38 -33.04 4.49
C PRO A 31 -11.64 -34.12 5.34
N ASP A 32 -11.55 -33.83 6.63
CA ASP A 32 -11.32 -34.75 7.76
C ASP A 32 -9.86 -35.03 8.15
N HIS A 33 -9.45 -34.56 9.34
CA HIS A 33 -9.05 -35.49 10.41
C HIS A 33 -8.79 -34.82 11.78
N LEU A 34 -9.60 -35.23 12.75
CA LEU A 34 -9.32 -35.59 14.16
C LEU A 34 -8.53 -34.70 15.13
N THR A 35 -9.30 -34.12 16.06
CA THR A 35 -9.36 -34.45 17.50
C THR A 35 -8.19 -35.26 18.12
N GLY A 36 -7.49 -34.64 19.07
CA GLY A 36 -6.63 -35.31 20.03
C GLY A 36 -6.68 -34.59 21.38
N ALA A 37 -7.49 -35.12 22.30
CA ALA A 37 -7.50 -34.76 23.71
C ALA A 37 -6.36 -35.51 24.44
N GLN A 38 -5.62 -34.82 25.31
CA GLN A 38 -4.86 -35.45 26.40
C GLN A 38 -4.90 -34.52 27.63
N VAL A 39 -5.67 -34.89 28.65
CA VAL A 39 -5.31 -35.73 29.81
C VAL A 39 -4.64 -34.90 30.92
N SER A 40 -5.47 -34.65 31.92
CA SER A 40 -5.18 -34.30 33.31
C SER A 40 -4.18 -35.24 33.99
N SER A 41 -3.29 -34.70 34.83
CA SER A 41 -2.79 -35.44 35.99
C SER A 41 -2.58 -34.51 37.18
N SER A 42 -3.39 -34.76 38.20
CA SER A 42 -3.19 -34.32 39.58
C SER A 42 -2.17 -35.24 40.26
N SER A 43 -1.26 -34.70 41.06
CA SER A 43 -0.74 -35.43 42.22
C SER A 43 -0.34 -34.47 43.35
N SER A 44 -0.76 -34.88 44.54
CA SER A 44 -0.75 -34.21 45.85
C SER A 44 0.60 -34.44 46.60
N PRO A 45 0.78 -33.90 47.83
CA PRO A 45 2.05 -33.36 48.35
C PRO A 45 2.85 -34.32 49.25
N PRO A 46 4.04 -33.90 49.73
CA PRO A 46 4.66 -34.45 50.93
C PRO A 46 4.68 -33.48 52.14
N PRO A 47 4.96 -33.99 53.36
CA PRO A 47 4.62 -33.35 54.63
C PRO A 47 5.78 -32.62 55.35
N ILE A 48 5.37 -31.64 56.17
CA ILE A 48 5.87 -31.18 57.50
C ILE A 48 7.32 -31.46 57.87
N HIS A 49 8.08 -30.39 58.17
CA HIS A 49 8.96 -30.34 59.34
C HIS A 49 9.06 -28.94 59.95
N THR A 50 8.68 -28.87 61.22
CA THR A 50 8.81 -27.76 62.16
C THR A 50 10.28 -27.45 62.43
N ARG A 51 10.71 -26.19 62.28
CA ARG A 51 11.85 -25.67 63.03
C ARG A 51 11.60 -24.23 63.42
N SER A 52 11.37 -24.05 64.72
CA SER A 52 11.36 -22.75 65.40
C SER A 52 12.75 -22.13 65.26
N ALA A 53 12.83 -21.00 64.56
CA ALA A 53 13.95 -20.09 64.60
C ALA A 53 13.35 -18.68 64.53
N SER A 54 13.39 -17.99 65.67
CA SER A 54 13.17 -16.55 65.77
C SER A 54 14.26 -15.88 64.92
N ILE A 55 13.86 -15.38 63.77
CA ILE A 55 14.68 -14.54 62.90
C ILE A 55 14.13 -13.13 63.08
N ASP A 56 14.95 -12.25 63.63
CA ASP A 56 14.74 -10.80 63.59
C ASP A 56 14.50 -10.39 62.14
N ILE A 57 13.26 -9.96 61.86
CA ILE A 57 12.84 -9.45 60.56
C ILE A 57 13.46 -8.05 60.42
N PRO A 58 14.36 -7.80 59.45
CA PRO A 58 14.72 -6.45 59.06
C PRO A 58 13.45 -5.74 58.56
N PRO A 59 13.26 -4.44 58.85
CA PRO A 59 12.07 -3.73 58.43
C PRO A 59 11.92 -3.86 56.91
N LEU A 60 10.74 -4.32 56.51
CA LEU A 60 10.30 -4.44 55.12
C LEU A 60 10.73 -3.18 54.36
N PRO A 61 11.40 -3.29 53.20
CA PRO A 61 11.55 -2.16 52.29
C PRO A 61 10.13 -1.66 52.00
N GLN A 62 9.86 -0.40 52.35
CA GLN A 62 8.64 0.29 51.97
C GLN A 62 8.46 0.09 50.47
N HIS A 63 7.49 -0.73 50.11
CA HIS A 63 7.02 -0.84 48.74
C HIS A 63 6.61 0.58 48.35
N PRO A 64 7.23 1.21 47.32
CA PRO A 64 6.74 2.49 46.86
C PRO A 64 5.30 2.28 46.40
N GLU A 65 4.45 2.92 47.19
CA GLU A 65 3.05 3.16 47.02
C GLU A 65 2.84 3.88 45.68
N ASN A 66 1.94 3.32 44.86
CA ASN A 66 1.24 4.01 43.79
C ASN A 66 2.13 4.82 42.82
N ASP A 67 2.74 4.11 41.86
CA ASP A 67 2.79 4.67 40.51
C ASP A 67 1.34 4.89 40.07
N GLU A 68 0.79 6.06 40.37
CA GLU A 68 -0.41 6.59 39.75
C GLU A 68 -0.28 6.35 38.25
N GLU A 69 -1.03 5.37 37.75
CA GLU A 69 -1.15 5.08 36.33
C GLU A 69 -1.84 6.29 35.70
N LYS A 70 -1.05 7.33 35.41
CA LYS A 70 -1.49 8.54 34.72
C LYS A 70 -2.34 8.08 33.55
N PRO A 71 -3.62 8.47 33.49
CA PRO A 71 -4.51 7.99 32.44
C PRO A 71 -3.83 8.32 31.11
N LYS A 72 -3.38 7.29 30.40
CA LYS A 72 -2.71 7.44 29.10
C LYS A 72 -3.74 8.07 28.19
N ILE A 73 -3.72 9.40 28.11
CA ILE A 73 -4.60 10.19 27.25
C ILE A 73 -4.46 9.57 25.86
N LYS A 74 -5.50 8.85 25.43
CA LYS A 74 -5.51 8.11 24.17
C LYS A 74 -5.40 9.15 23.06
N LYS A 75 -4.18 9.44 22.60
CA LYS A 75 -3.93 10.35 21.49
C LYS A 75 -4.78 9.89 20.31
N LYS A 76 -5.70 10.76 19.87
CA LYS A 76 -6.54 10.49 18.70
C LYS A 76 -5.64 10.18 17.49
N PRO A 77 -6.00 9.19 16.67
CA PRO A 77 -5.25 8.87 15.46
C PRO A 77 -5.24 10.08 14.52
N ASN A 78 -4.09 10.34 13.89
CA ASN A 78 -3.90 11.48 13.00
C ASN A 78 -4.70 11.28 11.71
N LYS A 79 -5.80 12.03 11.55
CA LYS A 79 -6.66 11.98 10.36
C LYS A 79 -5.90 12.36 9.08
N GLY A 80 -4.91 13.26 9.16
CA GLY A 80 -4.15 13.70 8.00
C GLY A 80 -3.42 12.55 7.30
N ARG A 81 -2.80 11.64 8.07
CA ARG A 81 -2.13 10.46 7.53
C ARG A 81 -3.08 9.55 6.76
N PHE A 82 -4.32 9.40 7.25
CA PHE A 82 -5.33 8.61 6.57
C PHE A 82 -5.71 9.21 5.22
N PHE A 83 -5.93 10.53 5.15
CA PHE A 83 -6.24 11.21 3.89
C PHE A 83 -5.11 11.08 2.86
N VAL A 84 -3.85 11.18 3.28
CA VAL A 84 -2.70 10.95 2.38
C VAL A 84 -2.73 9.54 1.79
N ARG A 85 -3.06 8.50 2.58
CA ARG A 85 -3.19 7.13 2.08
C ARG A 85 -4.33 6.95 1.10
N VAL A 86 -5.48 7.57 1.38
CA VAL A 86 -6.63 7.54 0.46
C VAL A 86 -6.27 8.22 -0.85
N TRP A 87 -5.59 9.37 -0.79
CA TRP A 87 -5.10 10.05 -1.99
C TRP A 87 -4.11 9.20 -2.77
N GLN A 88 -3.14 8.55 -2.11
CA GLN A 88 -2.20 7.62 -2.76
C GLN A 88 -2.93 6.48 -3.48
N MET A 89 -3.98 5.92 -2.88
CA MET A 89 -4.80 4.90 -3.53
C MET A 89 -5.49 5.43 -4.79
N ILE A 90 -6.13 6.60 -4.72
CA ILE A 90 -6.79 7.24 -5.87
C ILE A 90 -5.77 7.58 -6.95
N ALA A 91 -4.62 8.12 -6.57
CA ALA A 91 -3.56 8.48 -7.51
C ALA A 91 -2.94 7.23 -8.17
N ALA A 92 -2.80 6.10 -7.47
CA ALA A 92 -2.34 4.85 -8.07
C ALA A 92 -3.31 4.34 -9.14
N ILE A 93 -4.62 4.37 -8.85
CA ILE A 93 -5.66 4.00 -9.82
C ILE A 93 -5.68 4.99 -10.99
N GLY A 94 -5.58 6.29 -10.71
CA GLY A 94 -5.52 7.34 -11.73
C GLY A 94 -4.32 7.17 -12.66
N ALA A 95 -3.11 7.04 -12.10
CA ALA A 95 -1.88 6.83 -12.86
C ALA A 95 -2.00 5.62 -13.79
N PHE A 96 -2.36 4.46 -13.23
CA PHE A 96 -2.53 3.23 -14.01
C PHE A 96 -3.66 3.35 -15.04
N GLY A 97 -4.84 3.80 -14.62
CA GLY A 97 -6.04 3.86 -15.45
C GLY A 97 -5.92 4.82 -16.62
N PHE A 98 -5.37 6.03 -16.39
CA PHE A 98 -5.18 6.99 -17.47
C PHE A 98 -4.11 6.55 -18.45
N GLN A 99 -3.00 5.97 -17.99
CA GLN A 99 -1.96 5.46 -18.89
C GLN A 99 -2.43 4.25 -19.70
N MET A 100 -3.08 3.26 -19.07
CA MET A 100 -3.65 2.09 -19.77
C MET A 100 -4.80 2.48 -20.70
N GLY A 101 -5.59 3.50 -20.31
CA GLY A 101 -6.74 3.98 -21.07
C GLY A 101 -6.39 4.83 -22.29
N ALA A 102 -5.15 5.29 -22.43
CA ALA A 102 -4.74 6.18 -23.53
C ALA A 102 -4.89 5.51 -24.91
N THR A 103 -4.43 4.26 -25.03
CA THR A 103 -4.52 3.46 -26.26
C THR A 103 -5.97 3.19 -26.69
N PRO A 104 -6.85 2.60 -25.85
CA PRO A 104 -8.24 2.35 -26.27
C PRO A 104 -9.05 3.63 -26.49
N TYR A 105 -8.69 4.74 -25.84
CA TYR A 105 -9.37 6.02 -26.05
C TYR A 105 -9.05 6.65 -27.41
N SER A 106 -7.78 6.69 -27.78
CA SER A 106 -7.32 7.38 -29.00
C SER A 106 -7.30 6.49 -30.25
N GLY A 107 -7.33 5.17 -30.08
CA GLY A 107 -7.15 4.23 -31.19
C GLY A 107 -5.70 4.12 -31.69
N HIS A 108 -4.76 4.85 -31.08
CA HIS A 108 -3.34 4.81 -31.42
C HIS A 108 -2.59 3.86 -30.49
N GLU A 109 -1.71 3.05 -31.07
CA GLU A 109 -0.76 2.27 -30.31
C GLU A 109 0.24 3.16 -29.58
N MET A 110 0.86 2.63 -28.53
CA MET A 110 1.80 3.35 -27.69
C MET A 110 3.01 3.84 -28.52
N PRO A 111 3.22 5.16 -28.68
CA PRO A 111 4.23 5.69 -29.61
C PRO A 111 5.66 5.63 -29.06
N PHE A 112 5.91 4.80 -28.04
CA PHE A 112 7.16 4.79 -27.28
C PHE A 112 8.00 3.56 -27.57
N SER A 113 9.28 3.79 -27.89
CA SER A 113 10.23 2.71 -28.21
C SER A 113 10.57 1.81 -27.02
N ARG A 114 10.26 2.21 -25.78
CA ARG A 114 10.64 1.50 -24.55
C ARG A 114 9.44 1.15 -23.65
N VAL A 115 8.56 0.29 -24.16
CA VAL A 115 7.38 -0.20 -23.43
C VAL A 115 7.70 -0.77 -22.03
N GLY A 116 8.90 -1.31 -21.83
CA GLY A 116 9.34 -1.87 -20.54
C GLY A 116 9.33 -0.87 -19.38
N LEU A 117 9.65 0.41 -19.63
CA LEU A 117 9.62 1.45 -18.58
C LEU A 117 8.20 1.68 -18.07
N LEU A 118 7.23 1.59 -18.98
CA LEU A 118 5.83 1.85 -18.69
C LEU A 118 5.19 0.66 -17.94
N TYR A 119 5.54 -0.58 -18.32
CA TYR A 119 5.19 -1.77 -17.53
C TYR A 119 5.83 -1.76 -16.13
N TYR A 120 7.04 -1.23 -15.98
CA TYR A 120 7.66 -1.03 -14.67
C TYR A 120 6.84 -0.09 -13.79
N VAL A 121 6.39 1.05 -14.32
CA VAL A 121 5.51 1.99 -13.59
C VAL A 121 4.18 1.34 -13.23
N TYR A 122 3.59 0.53 -14.13
CA TYR A 122 2.36 -0.23 -13.84
C TYR A 122 2.51 -1.17 -12.65
N ALA A 123 3.61 -1.94 -12.61
CA ALA A 123 3.88 -2.83 -11.49
C ALA A 123 3.96 -2.05 -10.17
N ILE A 124 4.65 -0.90 -10.17
CA ILE A 124 4.78 -0.05 -8.97
C ILE A 124 3.43 0.55 -8.57
N CYS A 125 2.59 0.97 -9.52
CA CYS A 125 1.23 1.43 -9.24
C CYS A 125 0.41 0.34 -8.53
N TRP A 126 0.50 -0.92 -8.95
CA TRP A 126 -0.15 -2.04 -8.27
C TRP A 126 0.40 -2.28 -6.86
N PHE A 127 1.72 -2.27 -6.67
CA PHE A 127 2.31 -2.37 -5.34
C PHE A 127 1.88 -1.22 -4.42
N SER A 128 1.85 0.01 -4.94
CA SER A 128 1.37 1.20 -4.24
C SER A 128 -0.10 1.10 -3.84
N PHE A 129 -0.94 0.60 -4.75
CA PHE A 129 -2.35 0.36 -4.49
C PHE A 129 -2.55 -0.65 -3.36
N LEU A 130 -1.91 -1.83 -3.45
CA LEU A 130 -1.98 -2.86 -2.42
C LEU A 130 -1.46 -2.37 -1.07
N TRP A 131 -0.34 -1.64 -1.08
CA TRP A 131 0.23 -1.06 0.13
C TRP A 131 -0.69 -0.02 0.78
N SER A 132 -1.31 0.84 -0.02
CA SER A 132 -2.26 1.85 0.44
C SER A 132 -3.52 1.18 1.01
N LEU A 133 -4.04 0.16 0.32
CA LEU A 133 -5.19 -0.63 0.76
C LEU A 133 -4.91 -1.33 2.09
N PHE A 134 -3.72 -1.94 2.25
CA PHE A 134 -3.29 -2.54 3.50
C PHE A 134 -3.24 -1.52 4.65
N ASN A 135 -2.68 -0.32 4.41
CA ASN A 135 -2.63 0.74 5.42
C ASN A 135 -4.03 1.24 5.82
N ILE A 136 -4.93 1.40 4.84
CA ILE A 136 -6.33 1.77 5.08
C ILE A 136 -7.04 0.69 5.88
N TYR A 137 -6.88 -0.58 5.49
CA TYR A 137 -7.44 -1.73 6.20
C TYR A 137 -6.98 -1.75 7.66
N VAL A 138 -5.68 -1.59 7.92
CA VAL A 138 -5.16 -1.55 9.30
C VAL A 138 -5.67 -0.33 10.07
N TYR A 139 -5.86 0.81 9.41
CA TYR A 139 -6.48 1.97 10.04
C TYR A 139 -7.93 1.68 10.46
N LEU A 140 -8.72 1.05 9.58
CA LEU A 140 -10.11 0.68 9.85
C LEU A 140 -10.22 -0.37 10.96
N THR A 141 -9.42 -1.44 10.91
CA THR A 141 -9.42 -2.48 11.95
C THR A 141 -8.99 -1.94 13.31
N ARG A 142 -8.11 -0.94 13.35
CA ARG A 142 -7.76 -0.23 14.60
C ARG A 142 -8.86 0.73 15.06
N ARG A 143 -9.65 1.29 14.13
CA ARG A 143 -10.76 2.18 14.47
C ARG A 143 -11.95 1.42 15.05
N PHE A 144 -12.23 0.23 14.51
CA PHE A 144 -13.39 -0.59 14.86
C PHE A 144 -13.07 -1.81 15.75
N GLY A 145 -11.80 -2.15 15.95
CA GLY A 145 -11.37 -3.29 16.76
C GLY A 145 -10.06 -3.06 17.52
N GLN A 146 -9.59 -4.10 18.21
CA GLN A 146 -8.34 -4.09 18.99
C GLN A 146 -7.14 -4.62 18.21
N ALA A 147 -7.00 -4.24 16.94
CA ALA A 147 -5.91 -4.72 16.10
C ALA A 147 -4.52 -4.28 16.62
N GLY A 148 -3.52 -5.14 16.42
CA GLY A 148 -2.13 -4.90 16.79
C GLY A 148 -1.52 -3.69 16.08
N LYS A 149 -0.56 -3.02 16.73
CA LYS A 149 0.11 -1.84 16.19
C LYS A 149 1.21 -2.25 15.22
N ILE A 150 1.13 -1.82 13.95
CA ILE A 150 2.24 -1.99 13.00
C ILE A 150 3.49 -1.31 13.56
N LYS A 151 4.63 -2.00 13.45
CA LYS A 151 5.95 -1.44 13.77
C LYS A 151 6.22 -0.27 12.81
N ARG A 152 6.34 0.94 13.37
CA ARG A 152 6.65 2.17 12.63
C ARG A 152 7.80 2.05 11.61
N PRO A 153 8.96 1.41 11.91
CA PRO A 153 10.05 1.32 10.93
C PRO A 153 9.67 0.58 9.64
N VAL A 154 8.76 -0.41 9.71
CA VAL A 154 8.31 -1.14 8.52
C VAL A 154 7.55 -0.21 7.56
N SER A 155 6.67 0.65 8.10
CA SER A 155 5.98 1.62 7.25
C SER A 155 6.96 2.61 6.60
N ILE A 156 7.94 3.10 7.37
CA ILE A 156 8.95 4.04 6.87
C ILE A 156 9.76 3.43 5.73
N LEU A 157 10.22 2.19 5.92
CA LEU A 157 11.03 1.49 4.91
C LEU A 157 10.24 1.30 3.61
N MET A 158 8.98 0.85 3.70
CA MET A 158 8.13 0.64 2.53
C MET A 158 7.77 1.96 1.83
N ASP A 159 7.46 3.01 2.58
CA ASP A 159 7.17 4.34 2.01
C ASP A 159 8.39 4.92 1.31
N CYS A 160 9.58 4.75 1.90
CA CYS A 160 10.85 5.19 1.30
C CYS A 160 11.18 4.39 0.04
N PHE A 161 10.98 3.07 0.05
CA PHE A 161 11.17 2.21 -1.11
C PHE A 161 10.26 2.60 -2.26
N LEU A 162 8.96 2.80 -2.00
CA LEU A 162 8.01 3.27 -3.02
C LEU A 162 8.33 4.68 -3.51
N ALA A 163 8.76 5.59 -2.63
CA ALA A 163 9.23 6.92 -3.02
C ALA A 163 10.40 6.83 -4.02
N ALA A 164 11.38 5.97 -3.76
CA ALA A 164 12.52 5.77 -4.65
C ALA A 164 12.10 5.19 -6.01
N LEU A 165 11.26 4.15 -6.00
CA LEU A 165 10.78 3.52 -7.22
C LEU A 165 9.97 4.47 -8.10
N PHE A 166 9.03 5.23 -7.51
CA PHE A 166 8.27 6.25 -8.22
C PHE A 166 9.14 7.41 -8.67
N GLY A 167 10.12 7.83 -7.87
CA GLY A 167 11.06 8.89 -8.24
C GLY A 167 11.84 8.52 -9.50
N VAL A 168 12.39 7.30 -9.54
CA VAL A 168 13.08 6.77 -10.72
C VAL A 168 12.12 6.66 -11.91
N GLY A 169 10.97 6.01 -11.74
CA GLY A 169 9.99 5.80 -12.82
C GLY A 169 9.51 7.12 -13.43
N THR A 170 9.06 8.05 -12.59
CA THR A 170 8.54 9.36 -13.01
C THR A 170 9.61 10.20 -13.69
N PHE A 171 10.85 10.19 -13.18
CA PHE A 171 11.94 10.94 -13.79
C PHE A 171 12.26 10.42 -15.20
N TYR A 172 12.33 9.10 -15.37
CA TYR A 172 12.57 8.51 -16.69
C TYR A 172 11.41 8.75 -17.65
N GLU A 173 10.15 8.65 -17.20
CA GLU A 173 8.99 8.99 -18.03
C GLU A 173 9.05 10.45 -18.48
N PHE A 174 9.35 11.38 -17.59
CA PHE A 174 9.47 12.81 -17.91
C PHE A 174 10.62 13.10 -18.90
N ALA A 175 11.75 12.40 -18.76
CA ALA A 175 12.92 12.62 -19.61
C ALA A 175 12.77 12.00 -21.01
N MET A 176 12.16 10.81 -21.10
CA MET A 176 12.09 10.03 -22.34
C MET A 176 10.82 10.30 -23.16
N TYR A 177 9.72 10.66 -22.50
CA TYR A 177 8.40 10.76 -23.13
C TYR A 177 7.91 12.20 -23.15
N LYS A 178 8.34 12.94 -24.18
CA LYS A 178 7.83 14.29 -24.45
C LYS A 178 6.52 14.20 -25.22
N CYS A 179 5.41 14.44 -24.54
CA CYS A 179 4.07 14.41 -25.10
C CYS A 179 3.46 15.82 -25.09
N PRO A 180 3.44 16.55 -26.23
CA PRO A 180 2.74 17.82 -26.31
C PRO A 180 1.24 17.64 -26.06
N PRO A 181 0.55 18.61 -25.44
CA PRO A 181 -0.89 18.53 -25.27
C PRO A 181 -1.59 18.52 -26.64
N GLY A 182 -2.58 17.62 -26.80
CA GLY A 182 -3.41 17.54 -28.01
C GLY A 182 -2.87 16.67 -29.17
N THR A 183 -1.67 16.09 -29.06
CA THR A 183 -1.15 15.18 -30.10
C THR A 183 -1.70 13.76 -29.97
N TYR A 184 -1.65 12.99 -31.07
CA TYR A 184 -2.10 11.59 -31.16
C TYR A 184 -3.57 11.40 -30.73
N ASP A 185 -4.47 12.24 -31.25
CA ASP A 185 -5.91 12.18 -30.96
C ASP A 185 -6.24 12.13 -29.47
N GLY A 186 -5.49 12.89 -28.66
CA GLY A 186 -5.68 12.98 -27.21
C GLY A 186 -4.96 11.91 -26.39
N TRP A 187 -4.23 10.97 -27.01
CA TRP A 187 -3.41 9.98 -26.30
C TRP A 187 -2.43 10.66 -25.32
N CYS A 188 -1.75 11.72 -25.77
CA CYS A 188 -0.83 12.46 -24.91
C CYS A 188 -1.52 13.17 -23.74
N ASN A 189 -2.80 13.55 -23.87
CA ASN A 189 -3.54 14.16 -22.76
C ASN A 189 -3.80 13.12 -21.65
N PHE A 190 -4.18 11.90 -22.04
CA PHE A 190 -4.34 10.78 -21.11
C PHE A 190 -3.02 10.42 -20.44
N PHE A 191 -1.96 10.28 -21.24
CA PHE A 191 -0.62 9.98 -20.71
C PHE A 191 -0.14 11.06 -19.73
N ASN A 192 -0.24 12.35 -20.09
CA ASN A 192 0.16 13.46 -19.21
C ASN A 192 -0.68 13.50 -17.92
N THR A 193 -1.97 13.15 -17.99
CA THR A 193 -2.83 13.04 -16.79
C THR A 193 -2.38 11.90 -15.89
N GLY A 194 -2.05 10.73 -16.47
CA GLY A 194 -1.48 9.61 -15.73
C GLY A 194 -0.13 9.97 -15.09
N LEU A 195 0.73 10.67 -15.83
CA LEU A 195 2.03 11.15 -15.34
C LEU A 195 1.88 12.14 -14.17
N PHE A 196 0.88 13.04 -14.21
CA PHE A 196 0.55 13.91 -13.09
C PHE A 196 0.24 13.10 -11.81
N PHE A 197 -0.53 12.02 -11.93
CA PHE A 197 -0.79 11.15 -10.78
C PHE A 197 0.46 10.41 -10.30
N CYS A 198 1.35 9.96 -11.19
CA CYS A 198 2.67 9.40 -10.82
C CYS A 198 3.53 10.41 -10.03
N VAL A 199 3.62 11.65 -10.50
CA VAL A 199 4.32 12.73 -9.78
C VAL A 199 3.68 12.97 -8.41
N SER A 200 2.35 12.98 -8.34
CA SER A 200 1.63 13.12 -7.07
C SER A 200 1.92 11.97 -6.09
N LEU A 201 2.00 10.73 -6.58
CA LEU A 201 2.41 9.57 -5.78
C LEU A 201 3.82 9.76 -5.23
N PHE A 202 4.78 10.10 -6.09
CA PHE A 202 6.14 10.38 -5.67
C PHE A 202 6.20 11.42 -4.55
N LEU A 203 5.59 12.59 -4.75
CA LEU A 203 5.59 13.67 -3.76
C LEU A 203 4.92 13.26 -2.45
N THR A 204 3.78 12.57 -2.51
CA THR A 204 3.09 12.14 -1.30
C THR A 204 3.86 11.08 -0.52
N TYR A 205 4.56 10.15 -1.18
CA TYR A 205 5.45 9.20 -0.50
C TYR A 205 6.66 9.88 0.13
N VAL A 206 7.26 10.89 -0.52
CA VAL A 206 8.34 11.69 0.06
C VAL A 206 7.86 12.44 1.30
N ILE A 207 6.75 13.17 1.20
CA ILE A 207 6.17 13.92 2.32
C ILE A 207 5.84 12.97 3.48
N GLN A 208 5.25 11.81 3.21
CA GLN A 208 4.91 10.81 4.22
C GLN A 208 6.16 10.26 4.91
N THR A 209 7.21 9.97 4.15
CA THR A 209 8.50 9.49 4.68
C THR A 209 9.14 10.53 5.58
N LEU A 210 9.22 11.79 5.13
CA LEU A 210 9.75 12.90 5.92
C LEU A 210 8.94 13.10 7.21
N TRP A 211 7.62 13.11 7.11
CA TRP A 211 6.73 13.23 8.27
C TRP A 211 7.02 12.14 9.31
N ASP A 212 7.24 10.90 8.85
CA ASP A 212 7.53 9.80 9.75
C ASP A 212 8.94 9.82 10.34
N VAL A 213 9.94 10.25 9.58
CA VAL A 213 11.32 10.41 10.04
C VAL A 213 11.38 11.53 11.09
N PHE A 214 10.84 12.72 10.81
CA PHE A 214 10.80 13.82 11.78
C PHE A 214 9.99 13.48 13.03
N GLY A 215 8.83 12.84 12.87
CA GLY A 215 8.05 12.39 14.01
C GLY A 215 8.69 11.24 14.79
N GLY A 216 9.63 10.50 14.19
CA GLY A 216 10.42 9.46 14.84
C GLY A 216 11.57 10.06 15.66
N MET A 217 12.34 10.96 15.04
CA MET A 217 13.45 11.66 15.68
C MET A 217 12.99 12.53 16.85
N ALA A 218 11.84 13.19 16.75
CA ALA A 218 11.28 13.98 17.85
C ALA A 218 10.96 13.14 19.10
N CYS A 219 10.65 11.85 18.94
CA CYS A 219 10.44 10.93 20.07
C CYS A 219 11.77 10.47 20.68
N LEU A 220 12.81 10.30 19.87
CA LEU A 220 14.15 9.92 20.35
C LEU A 220 14.82 11.07 21.11
N ARG A 221 14.62 12.32 20.68
CA ARG A 221 15.18 13.51 21.35
C ARG A 221 14.58 13.80 22.74
N ARG A 222 13.44 13.21 23.09
CA ARG A 222 12.76 13.39 24.38
C ARG A 222 13.03 12.27 25.39
N LYS A 223 13.81 11.26 25.00
CA LYS A 223 14.34 10.24 25.90
C LYS A 223 15.77 10.59 26.23
#